data_AF-A0A378W0N7-F1
#
_entry.id   AF-A0A378W0N7-F1
#
_cell.length_a   1.000
_cell.length_b   1.000
_cell.length_c   1.000
_cell.angle_alpha   90.00
_cell.angle_beta   90.00
_cell.angle_gamma   90.00
#
_symmetry.space_group_name_H-M   'P 1'
#
loop_
_entity.id
_entity.type
_entity.pdbx_description
1 polymer ?
#
loop_
_entity_poly.entity_id
_entity_poly.type
_entity_poly.pdbx_seq_one_letter_code
_entity_poly.pdbx_strand_id
1 'polypeptide(L)'
;MPRLHKFVTDAEPVEMTSYMDGWKYADLNKYPDRVRIGAGRQYWRSDEDEPNNRESSYHIASAYSWLVGGNTFAQNGSGGGTVNLGSEKIKHSPYGFYQQEAHLATVAHQCLSMMPKSKSG
;
A
#
# COMPACT_ATOMS: atom_id res chain seq x y z
N MET A 1 -0.65 14.54 12.11
CA MET A 1 -1.64 13.73 12.84
C MET A 1 -2.80 14.64 13.27
N PRO A 2 -3.96 14.58 12.59
CA PRO A 2 -5.14 15.38 12.98
C PRO A 2 -5.73 14.91 14.32
N ARG A 3 -6.16 15.85 15.16
CA ARG A 3 -6.93 15.54 16.38
C ARG A 3 -8.42 15.58 16.07
N LEU A 4 -9.13 14.50 16.35
CA LEU A 4 -10.59 14.46 16.22
C LEU A 4 -11.28 15.10 17.42
N HIS A 5 -12.45 15.68 17.19
CA HIS A 5 -13.25 16.36 18.23
C HIS A 5 -13.99 15.37 19.16
N LYS A 6 -14.03 14.09 18.80
CA LYS A 6 -14.59 12.98 19.58
C LYS A 6 -13.71 11.73 19.45
N PHE A 7 -13.84 10.82 20.41
CA PHE A 7 -13.27 9.49 20.28
C PHE A 7 -14.01 8.68 19.21
N VAL A 8 -13.25 7.89 18.47
CA VAL A 8 -13.78 6.88 17.55
C VAL A 8 -14.15 5.65 18.39
N THR A 9 -15.36 5.15 18.24
CA THR A 9 -15.88 4.01 19.01
C THR A 9 -16.15 2.77 18.16
N ASP A 10 -16.22 2.93 16.84
CA ASP A 10 -16.61 1.85 15.92
C ASP A 10 -15.45 0.91 15.56
N ALA A 11 -14.21 1.28 15.94
CA ALA A 11 -13.01 0.49 15.69
C ALA A 11 -11.92 0.80 16.73
N GLU A 12 -11.09 -0.22 17.05
CA GLU A 12 -9.88 -0.05 17.85
C GLU A 12 -8.75 0.59 17.02
N PRO A 13 -7.89 1.45 17.63
CA PRO A 13 -6.73 1.99 16.95
C PRO A 13 -5.76 0.88 16.51
N VAL A 14 -5.11 1.08 15.35
CA VAL A 14 -4.04 0.19 14.89
C VAL A 14 -2.70 0.58 15.50
N GLU A 15 -1.91 -0.42 15.89
CA GLU A 15 -0.54 -0.22 16.37
C GLU A 15 0.36 0.34 15.26
N MET A 16 1.23 1.29 15.65
CA MET A 16 2.19 1.89 14.74
C MET A 16 3.53 1.15 14.80
N THR A 17 4.20 1.06 13.65
CA THR A 17 5.58 0.60 13.63
C THR A 17 6.52 1.67 14.20
N SER A 18 7.53 1.25 14.97
CA SER A 18 8.35 2.15 15.77
C SER A 18 9.70 2.54 15.16
N TYR A 19 10.08 1.99 14.01
CA TYR A 19 11.39 2.24 13.40
C TYR A 19 11.28 3.22 12.23
N MET A 20 12.14 4.23 12.26
CA MET A 20 12.26 5.17 11.14
C MET A 20 13.15 4.65 10.02
N ASP A 21 13.97 3.64 10.29
CA ASP A 21 14.77 2.96 9.28
C ASP A 21 13.91 1.99 8.45
N GLY A 22 13.57 2.41 7.24
CA GLY A 22 12.71 1.64 6.34
C GLY A 22 13.31 0.30 5.89
N TRP A 23 14.63 0.09 6.01
CA TRP A 23 15.25 -1.21 5.68
C TRP A 23 14.82 -2.33 6.63
N LYS A 24 14.38 -2.00 7.85
CA LYS A 24 13.84 -3.00 8.77
C LYS A 24 12.62 -3.71 8.22
N TYR A 25 11.91 -3.10 7.30
CA TYR A 25 10.67 -3.62 6.72
C TYR A 25 10.89 -4.41 5.42
N ALA A 26 12.15 -4.53 4.96
CA ALA A 26 12.50 -5.34 3.79
C ALA A 26 12.65 -6.85 4.12
N ASP A 27 12.78 -7.21 5.40
CA ASP A 27 12.88 -8.62 5.82
C ASP A 27 11.53 -9.33 5.71
N LEU A 28 11.34 -10.06 4.62
CA LEU A 28 10.12 -10.82 4.33
C LEU A 28 9.90 -12.01 5.27
N ASN A 29 10.90 -12.46 6.02
CA ASN A 29 10.67 -13.48 7.05
C ASN A 29 9.92 -12.91 8.25
N LYS A 30 10.14 -11.62 8.53
CA LYS A 30 9.55 -10.89 9.65
C LYS A 30 8.28 -10.14 9.26
N TYR A 31 8.27 -9.54 8.07
CA TYR A 31 7.16 -8.79 7.49
C TYR A 31 6.80 -9.39 6.11
N PRO A 32 6.20 -10.59 6.09
CA PRO A 32 5.91 -11.31 4.84
C PRO A 32 4.84 -10.63 3.99
N ASP A 33 3.92 -9.90 4.63
CA ASP A 33 2.76 -9.30 4.01
C ASP A 33 2.78 -7.79 4.18
N ARG A 34 2.43 -7.09 3.10
CA ARG A 34 2.23 -5.64 3.12
C ARG A 34 1.04 -5.27 2.25
N VAL A 35 0.07 -4.62 2.87
CA VAL A 35 -1.20 -4.24 2.25
C VAL A 35 -1.40 -2.73 2.32
N ARG A 36 -2.21 -2.22 1.40
CA ARG A 36 -2.63 -0.82 1.39
C ARG A 36 -4.10 -0.70 0.97
N ILE A 37 -4.73 0.40 1.34
CA ILE A 37 -6.10 0.75 0.92
C ILE A 37 -6.16 2.23 0.54
N GLY A 38 -7.03 2.62 -0.39
CA GLY A 38 -7.32 4.02 -0.64
C GLY A 38 -8.35 4.26 -1.73
N ALA A 39 -8.77 5.52 -1.85
CA ALA A 39 -9.79 5.99 -2.77
C ALA A 39 -9.28 7.12 -3.67
N GLY A 40 -8.11 6.95 -4.28
CA GLY A 40 -7.67 7.79 -5.41
C GLY A 40 -8.46 7.51 -6.68
N ARG A 41 -8.01 8.08 -7.80
CA ARG A 41 -8.56 7.73 -9.12
C ARG A 41 -8.38 6.24 -9.38
N GLN A 42 -9.42 5.64 -9.94
CA GLN A 42 -9.51 4.19 -10.12
C GLN A 42 -9.33 3.85 -11.58
N TYR A 43 -8.44 2.90 -11.81
CA TYR A 43 -8.05 2.47 -13.13
C TYR A 43 -7.99 0.95 -13.20
N TRP A 44 -8.28 0.42 -14.38
CA TRP A 44 -8.05 -0.98 -14.72
C TRP A 44 -7.10 -1.06 -15.91
N ARG A 45 -6.09 -1.91 -15.78
CA ARG A 45 -5.16 -2.30 -16.83
C ARG A 45 -5.55 -3.65 -17.40
N SER A 46 -5.58 -3.75 -18.72
CA SER A 46 -5.71 -5.03 -19.42
C SER A 46 -4.37 -5.78 -19.40
N ASP A 47 -4.42 -7.09 -19.65
CA ASP A 47 -3.22 -7.93 -19.80
C ASP A 47 -2.34 -7.48 -20.99
N GLU A 48 -2.93 -6.79 -21.99
CA GLU A 48 -2.23 -6.27 -23.16
C GLU A 48 -1.45 -4.97 -22.86
N ASP A 49 -1.92 -4.18 -21.89
CA ASP A 49 -1.32 -2.89 -21.53
C ASP A 49 -0.25 -3.01 -20.44
N GLU A 50 -0.31 -4.07 -19.63
CA GLU A 50 0.68 -4.39 -18.60
C GLU A 50 2.13 -4.45 -19.13
N PRO A 51 2.46 -5.15 -20.24
CA PRO A 51 3.81 -5.21 -20.76
C PRO A 51 4.28 -3.91 -21.43
N ASN A 52 3.36 -3.04 -21.85
CA ASN A 52 3.69 -1.81 -22.59
C ASN A 52 3.85 -0.58 -21.68
N ASN A 53 3.69 -0.75 -20.37
CA ASN A 53 3.72 0.31 -19.35
C ASN A 53 2.91 1.55 -19.76
N ARG A 54 1.81 1.35 -20.50
CA ARG A 54 0.94 2.44 -20.91
C ARG A 54 0.19 2.95 -19.68
N GLU A 55 0.01 4.26 -19.61
CA GLU A 55 -0.87 4.87 -18.62
C GLU A 55 -2.20 4.13 -18.66
N SER A 56 -2.70 3.84 -17.46
CA SER A 56 -3.94 3.11 -17.20
C SER A 56 -4.98 3.19 -18.33
N SER A 57 -5.24 2.05 -18.98
CA SER A 57 -6.03 1.97 -20.21
C SER A 57 -7.48 2.40 -20.04
N TYR A 58 -8.01 2.27 -18.82
CA TYR A 58 -9.39 2.58 -18.54
C TYR A 58 -9.56 3.24 -17.18
N HIS A 59 -9.92 4.52 -17.20
CA HIS A 59 -10.39 5.23 -16.02
C HIS A 59 -11.81 4.75 -15.67
N ILE A 60 -11.96 4.16 -14.48
CA ILE A 60 -13.24 3.62 -14.01
C ILE A 60 -13.96 4.62 -13.13
N ALA A 61 -13.23 5.40 -12.32
CA ALA A 61 -13.83 6.32 -11.37
C ALA A 61 -12.89 7.43 -10.92
N SER A 62 -13.50 8.59 -10.64
CA SER A 62 -12.81 9.69 -9.97
C SER A 62 -12.44 9.33 -8.53
N ALA A 63 -11.53 10.11 -7.94
CA ALA A 63 -11.14 9.95 -6.55
C ALA A 63 -12.35 10.07 -5.59
N TYR A 64 -12.22 9.42 -4.44
CA TYR A 64 -13.18 9.36 -3.33
C TYR A 64 -14.52 8.68 -3.62
N SER A 65 -14.63 7.97 -4.76
CA SER A 65 -15.86 7.24 -5.13
C SER A 65 -16.06 5.96 -4.31
N TRP A 66 -15.02 5.14 -4.17
CA TRP A 66 -15.00 3.94 -3.32
C TRP A 66 -13.57 3.53 -2.96
N LEU A 67 -13.44 2.63 -1.97
CA LEU A 67 -12.17 2.09 -1.51
C LEU A 67 -11.72 0.91 -2.38
N VAL A 68 -10.42 0.89 -2.66
CA VAL A 68 -9.73 -0.23 -3.30
C VAL A 68 -8.53 -0.61 -2.43
N GLY A 69 -8.34 -1.91 -2.21
CA GLY A 69 -7.24 -2.45 -1.42
C GLY A 69 -6.48 -3.54 -2.16
N GLY A 70 -5.27 -3.83 -1.70
CA GLY A 70 -4.42 -4.89 -2.26
C GLY A 70 -3.03 -4.93 -1.63
N ASN A 71 -2.24 -5.93 -2.00
CA ASN A 71 -0.84 -6.00 -1.63
C ASN A 71 -0.01 -4.98 -2.42
N THR A 72 1.08 -4.52 -1.82
CA THR A 72 2.01 -3.56 -2.45
C THR A 72 3.03 -4.26 -3.35
N PHE A 73 3.74 -3.47 -4.17
CA PHE A 73 4.99 -3.89 -4.81
C PHE A 73 6.11 -4.18 -3.80
N ALA A 74 7.14 -4.88 -4.25
CA ALA A 74 8.37 -5.19 -3.54
C ALA A 74 9.09 -3.92 -3.11
N GLN A 75 9.72 -3.97 -1.93
CA GLN A 75 10.56 -2.86 -1.50
C GLN A 75 11.87 -2.90 -2.29
N ASN A 76 12.26 -1.76 -2.87
CA ASN A 76 13.52 -1.62 -3.60
C ASN A 76 14.45 -0.55 -3.02
N GLY A 77 14.03 0.12 -1.95
CA GLY A 77 14.84 1.14 -1.28
C GLY A 77 14.21 1.67 0.00
N SER A 78 14.94 2.56 0.68
CA SER A 78 14.55 3.17 1.94
C SER A 78 15.28 4.52 2.12
N GLY A 79 14.69 5.42 2.92
CA GLY A 79 15.31 6.65 3.39
C GLY A 79 15.03 6.86 4.88
N GLY A 80 15.49 7.98 5.44
CA GLY A 80 15.22 8.35 6.84
C GLY A 80 13.73 8.64 7.06
N GLY A 81 12.97 7.63 7.46
CA GLY A 81 11.52 7.69 7.63
C GLY A 81 10.69 7.32 6.39
N THR A 82 11.29 6.73 5.35
CA THR A 82 10.57 6.35 4.12
C THR A 82 10.88 4.92 3.68
N VAL A 83 9.89 4.29 3.06
CA VAL A 83 10.01 3.00 2.35
C VAL A 83 9.68 3.23 0.89
N ASN A 84 10.55 2.81 -0.01
CA ASN A 84 10.35 2.93 -1.46
C ASN A 84 9.90 1.58 -2.03
N LEU A 85 8.85 1.62 -2.85
CA LEU A 85 8.26 0.45 -3.49
C LEU A 85 8.65 0.46 -4.97
N GLY A 86 9.17 -0.67 -5.46
CA GLY A 86 9.55 -0.86 -6.85
C GLY A 86 8.38 -1.24 -7.75
N SER A 87 8.69 -1.96 -8.83
CA SER A 87 7.73 -2.46 -9.81
C SER A 87 7.48 -3.98 -9.70
N GLU A 88 8.34 -4.70 -8.97
CA GLU A 88 8.21 -6.15 -8.77
C GLU A 88 7.05 -6.45 -7.81
N LYS A 89 6.24 -7.48 -8.10
CA LYS A 89 5.06 -7.85 -7.31
C LYS A 89 5.46 -8.87 -6.24
N ILE A 90 5.07 -8.66 -4.97
CA ILE A 90 5.47 -9.55 -3.85
C ILE A 90 4.72 -10.90 -3.85
N LYS A 91 3.52 -10.98 -4.45
CA LYS A 91 2.74 -12.21 -4.73
C LYS A 91 1.45 -11.79 -5.45
N HIS A 92 0.87 -12.69 -6.24
CA HIS A 92 -0.38 -12.46 -6.96
C HIS A 92 -1.57 -12.55 -5.97
N SER A 93 -2.35 -11.47 -5.83
CA SER A 93 -3.67 -11.56 -5.20
C SER A 93 -4.65 -12.19 -6.20
N PRO A 94 -5.49 -13.16 -5.81
CA PRO A 94 -6.46 -13.80 -6.71
C PRO A 94 -7.57 -12.86 -7.23
N TYR A 95 -7.58 -11.58 -6.82
CA TYR A 95 -8.63 -10.61 -7.15
C TYR A 95 -8.26 -9.57 -8.22
N GLY A 96 -7.14 -9.74 -8.93
CA GLY A 96 -6.68 -8.76 -9.92
C GLY A 96 -6.21 -7.45 -9.28
N PHE A 97 -5.45 -6.64 -10.02
CA PHE A 97 -4.88 -5.40 -9.52
C PHE A 97 -5.69 -4.20 -10.01
N TYR A 98 -6.26 -3.45 -9.07
CA TYR A 98 -6.58 -2.05 -9.30
C TYR A 98 -5.34 -1.22 -8.97
N GLN A 99 -4.67 -0.72 -10.01
CA GLN A 99 -3.53 0.15 -9.81
C GLN A 99 -4.02 1.58 -9.57
N GLN A 100 -3.82 2.05 -8.35
CA GLN A 100 -3.99 3.47 -8.03
C GLN A 100 -2.69 4.17 -8.40
N GLU A 101 -2.74 5.09 -9.37
CA GLU A 101 -1.61 5.99 -9.67
C GLU A 101 -1.32 6.84 -8.43
N ALA A 102 -0.36 6.40 -7.63
CA ALA A 102 0.42 7.30 -6.79
C ALA A 102 1.44 7.95 -7.72
N HIS A 103 1.03 8.97 -8.49
CA HIS A 103 2.00 9.84 -9.14
C HIS A 103 2.94 10.40 -8.06
N LEU A 104 4.23 10.21 -8.30
CA LEU A 104 5.36 10.65 -7.48
C LEU A 104 5.11 11.98 -6.75
N ALA A 105 4.85 11.90 -5.46
CA ALA A 105 5.27 12.90 -4.48
C ALA A 105 5.17 12.27 -3.09
N THR A 106 6.33 12.19 -2.42
CA THR A 106 6.56 12.50 -1.01
C THR A 106 5.31 12.56 -0.11
N VAL A 107 5.40 11.87 1.04
CA VAL A 107 4.41 11.76 2.13
C VAL A 107 3.46 10.57 2.01
N ALA A 108 4.00 9.36 2.12
CA ALA A 108 3.24 8.23 2.65
C ALA A 108 3.08 8.41 4.18
N HIS A 109 2.24 9.36 4.62
CA HIS A 109 1.45 9.17 5.84
C HIS A 109 0.28 8.25 5.46
N GLN A 110 0.59 7.02 5.06
CA GLN A 110 -0.41 5.97 4.95
C GLN A 110 -0.31 5.15 6.23
N CYS A 111 -1.45 4.86 6.86
CA CYS A 111 -1.57 3.85 7.90
C CYS A 111 -1.06 2.52 7.32
N LEU A 112 0.25 2.29 7.43
CA LEU A 112 0.94 1.12 6.94
C LEU A 112 0.83 0.08 8.06
N SER A 113 -0.23 -0.71 8.04
CA SER A 113 -0.29 -1.89 8.92
C SER A 113 0.62 -2.96 8.32
N MET A 114 1.79 -3.14 8.92
CA MET A 114 2.66 -4.29 8.68
C MET A 114 2.42 -5.28 9.81
N MET A 115 1.81 -6.42 9.49
CA MET A 115 1.51 -7.45 10.47
C MET A 115 2.79 -8.28 10.73
N PRO A 116 3.33 -8.29 11.96
CA PRO A 116 4.42 -9.20 12.29
C PRO A 116 3.92 -10.65 12.29
N LYS A 117 4.78 -11.58 11.87
CA LYS A 117 4.49 -13.02 11.93
C LYS A 117 4.15 -13.44 13.37
N SER A 118 3.00 -14.09 13.60
CA SER A 118 2.70 -14.68 14.90
C SER A 118 3.74 -15.76 15.20
N LYS A 119 4.31 -15.74 16.41
CA LYS A 119 5.14 -16.84 16.88
C LYS A 119 4.22 -18.04 17.10
N SER A 120 4.25 -19.01 16.20
CA SER A 120 3.71 -20.34 16.45
C SER A 120 4.55 -20.98 17.56
N GLY A 121 3.95 -21.12 18.74
CA GLY A 121 4.44 -22.02 19.80
C GLY A 121 4.02 -23.45 19.55
#